data_AF-F6ER90-F1
#
_entry.id   AF-F6ER90-F1
#
_cell.length_a   1.000
_cell.length_b   1.000
_cell.length_c   1.000
_cell.angle_alpha   90.00
_cell.angle_beta   90.00
_cell.angle_gamma   90.00
#
_symmetry.space_group_name_H-M   'P 1'
#
loop_
_entity.id
_entity.type
_entity.pdbx_description
1 polymer ?
#
loop_
_entity_poly.entity_id
_entity_poly.type
_entity_poly.pdbx_seq_one_letter_code
_entity_poly.pdbx_strand_id
1 'polypeptide(L)'
;MAWTECFQKFFVKEMDDFTSRPRWLPGINVFDWYDEGYEIIEELRAHFPDVHVKPEFAQYVFSVNERRESAGLSPISLPNEPKPGHISISDVLHPKGLE
;
A
#
# COMPACT_ATOMS: atom_id res chain seq x y z
N MET A 1 5.50 -15.31 -14.88
CA MET A 1 5.42 -15.20 -13.40
C MET A 1 4.10 -14.51 -13.11
N ALA A 2 3.20 -15.19 -12.39
CA ALA A 2 1.82 -14.76 -12.21
C ALA A 2 1.71 -13.35 -11.59
N TRP A 3 2.56 -13.02 -10.61
CA TRP A 3 2.60 -11.71 -9.97
C TRP A 3 2.75 -10.52 -10.94
N THR A 4 3.73 -10.58 -11.86
CA THR A 4 3.96 -9.52 -12.86
C THR A 4 2.86 -9.47 -13.92
N GLU A 5 2.34 -10.64 -14.32
CA GLU A 5 1.23 -10.74 -15.28
C GLU A 5 -0.06 -10.14 -14.71
N CYS A 6 -0.34 -10.37 -13.42
CA CYS A 6 -1.43 -9.73 -12.69
C CYS A 6 -1.29 -8.21 -12.69
N PHE A 7 -0.11 -7.69 -12.35
CA PHE A 7 0.14 -6.25 -12.36
C PHE A 7 -0.12 -5.65 -13.75
N GLN A 8 0.46 -6.23 -14.80
CA GLN A 8 0.30 -5.73 -16.18
C GLN A 8 -1.15 -5.77 -16.67
N LYS A 9 -1.92 -6.78 -16.25
CA LYS A 9 -3.30 -6.97 -16.70
C LYS A 9 -4.30 -6.11 -15.94
N PHE A 10 -4.10 -5.91 -14.64
CA PHE A 10 -5.10 -5.31 -13.77
C PHE A 10 -4.74 -3.92 -13.25
N PHE A 11 -3.47 -3.52 -13.21
CA PHE A 11 -3.11 -2.17 -12.76
C PHE A 11 -3.57 -1.12 -13.78
N VAL A 12 -4.22 -0.06 -13.30
CA VAL A 12 -4.78 0.99 -14.17
C VAL A 12 -3.98 2.27 -14.08
N LYS A 13 -3.83 2.83 -12.87
CA LYS A 13 -3.21 4.13 -12.69
C LYS A 13 -2.75 4.37 -11.25
N GLU A 14 -1.61 5.03 -11.12
CA GLU A 14 -1.23 5.74 -9.89
C GLU A 14 -2.14 6.95 -9.64
N MET A 15 -2.28 7.33 -8.37
CA MET A 15 -2.98 8.55 -7.97
C MET A 15 -1.96 9.63 -7.62
N ASP A 16 -2.21 10.85 -8.06
CA ASP A 16 -1.34 12.02 -7.87
C ASP A 16 -1.64 12.79 -6.57
N ASP A 17 -2.52 12.26 -5.72
CA ASP A 17 -2.87 12.80 -4.42
C ASP A 17 -2.34 11.94 -3.26
N PHE A 18 -2.36 12.50 -2.04
CA PHE A 18 -1.75 11.83 -0.88
C PHE A 18 -2.62 10.76 -0.21
N THR A 19 -3.90 10.64 -0.59
CA THR A 19 -4.90 9.87 0.17
C THR A 19 -5.67 8.83 -0.61
N SER A 20 -5.72 8.95 -1.92
CA SER A 20 -6.31 7.96 -2.79
C SER A 20 -5.33 6.82 -3.01
N ARG A 21 -5.85 5.60 -2.90
CA ARG A 21 -5.11 4.41 -3.31
C ARG A 21 -5.02 4.33 -4.85
N PRO A 22 -3.97 3.73 -5.40
CA PRO A 22 -3.87 3.43 -6.83
C PRO A 22 -5.05 2.58 -7.32
N ARG A 23 -5.36 2.70 -8.62
CA ARG A 23 -6.51 2.03 -9.22
C ARG A 23 -6.12 0.73 -9.90
N TRP A 24 -6.93 -0.29 -9.63
CA TRP A 24 -6.88 -1.60 -10.25
C TRP A 24 -8.23 -1.93 -10.89
N LEU A 25 -8.22 -2.74 -11.94
CA LEU A 25 -9.41 -3.33 -12.53
C LEU A 25 -10.06 -4.30 -11.54
N PRO A 26 -11.39 -4.48 -11.59
CA PRO A 26 -12.07 -5.48 -10.79
C PRO A 26 -11.63 -6.90 -11.18
N GLY A 27 -11.75 -7.85 -10.24
CA GLY A 27 -11.39 -9.25 -10.46
C GLY A 27 -10.02 -9.64 -9.91
N ILE A 28 -9.35 -8.74 -9.18
CA ILE A 28 -8.14 -9.02 -8.40
C ILE A 28 -8.32 -8.50 -6.97
N ASN A 29 -7.78 -9.25 -6.02
CA ASN A 29 -7.54 -8.74 -4.69
C ASN A 29 -6.13 -8.17 -4.61
N VAL A 30 -6.02 -6.85 -4.47
CA VAL A 30 -4.75 -6.14 -4.46
C VAL A 30 -3.90 -6.45 -3.22
N PHE A 31 -4.52 -6.90 -2.13
CA PHE A 31 -3.82 -7.32 -0.91
C PHE A 31 -3.18 -8.69 -1.07
N ASP A 32 -3.86 -9.64 -1.71
CA ASP A 32 -3.26 -10.95 -2.02
C ASP A 32 -2.04 -10.77 -2.95
N TRP A 33 -2.14 -9.87 -3.93
CA TRP A 33 -1.00 -9.51 -4.79
C TRP A 33 0.16 -8.85 -4.00
N TYR A 34 -0.16 -8.03 -3.00
CA TYR A 34 0.83 -7.42 -2.12
C TYR A 34 1.55 -8.47 -1.27
N ASP A 35 0.81 -9.41 -0.68
CA ASP A 35 1.34 -10.49 0.15
C ASP A 35 2.25 -11.41 -0.67
N GLU A 36 1.83 -11.82 -1.88
CA GLU A 36 2.67 -12.57 -2.83
C GLU A 36 3.96 -11.80 -3.15
N GLY A 37 3.87 -10.47 -3.30
CA GLY A 37 5.05 -9.61 -3.50
C GLY A 37 6.03 -9.69 -2.33
N TYR A 38 5.53 -9.78 -1.10
CA TYR A 38 6.39 -9.94 0.09
C TYR A 38 7.02 -11.32 0.17
N GLU A 39 6.28 -12.38 -0.17
CA GLU A 39 6.84 -13.73 -0.26
C GLU A 39 8.04 -13.77 -1.23
N ILE A 40 7.91 -13.14 -2.40
CA ILE A 40 9.01 -13.01 -3.37
C ILE A 40 10.21 -12.25 -2.78
N ILE A 41 9.97 -11.19 -2.00
CA ILE A 41 11.04 -10.41 -1.37
C ILE A 41 11.77 -11.24 -0.32
N GLU A 42 11.06 -12.01 0.49
CA GLU A 42 11.68 -12.90 1.48
C GLU A 42 12.50 -14.00 0.82
N GLU A 43 12.01 -14.58 -0.28
CA GLU A 43 12.79 -15.51 -1.09
C GLU A 43 14.08 -14.85 -1.62
N LEU A 44 13.98 -13.64 -2.19
CA LEU A 44 15.14 -12.92 -2.70
C LEU A 44 16.17 -12.60 -1.59
N ARG A 45 15.70 -12.20 -0.41
CA ARG A 45 16.58 -11.95 0.75
C ARG A 45 17.31 -13.23 1.20
N ALA A 46 16.62 -14.37 1.18
CA ALA A 46 17.23 -15.65 1.52
C ALA A 46 18.29 -16.08 0.48
N HIS A 47 18.07 -15.81 -0.80
CA HIS A 47 19.03 -16.14 -1.87
C HIS A 47 20.23 -15.19 -1.92
N PHE A 48 20.04 -13.93 -1.53
CA PHE A 48 21.06 -12.89 -1.58
C PHE A 48 21.25 -12.21 -0.21
N PRO A 49 21.80 -12.91 0.79
CA PRO A 49 21.89 -12.40 2.17
C PRO A 49 22.76 -11.14 2.31
N ASP A 50 23.71 -10.94 1.40
CA ASP A 50 24.59 -9.75 1.40
C ASP A 50 23.97 -8.56 0.64
N VAL A 51 22.78 -8.73 0.06
CA VAL A 51 22.08 -7.70 -0.71
C VAL A 51 20.91 -7.17 0.08
N HIS A 52 20.82 -5.85 0.16
CA HIS A 52 19.65 -5.19 0.74
C HIS A 52 18.50 -5.14 -0.27
N VAL A 53 17.53 -6.04 -0.12
CA VAL A 53 16.32 -6.11 -0.96
C VAL A 53 15.19 -5.29 -0.33
N LYS A 54 14.67 -4.30 -1.07
CA LYS A 54 13.59 -3.40 -0.64
C LYS A 54 12.27 -3.65 -1.39
N PRO A 55 11.14 -3.79 -0.68
CA PRO A 55 9.82 -3.85 -1.31
C PRO A 55 9.32 -2.44 -1.68
N GLU A 56 9.44 -2.07 -2.96
CA GLU A 56 8.94 -0.77 -3.46
C GLU A 56 7.48 -0.84 -3.97
N PHE A 57 6.92 -2.04 -4.10
CA PHE A 57 5.59 -2.24 -4.70
C PHE A 57 4.41 -1.82 -3.81
N ALA A 58 4.63 -1.51 -2.52
CA ALA A 58 3.59 -1.02 -1.62
C ALA A 58 2.88 0.23 -2.15
N GLN A 59 3.58 1.05 -2.95
CA GLN A 59 3.03 2.25 -3.58
C GLN A 59 1.95 1.96 -4.63
N TYR A 60 1.80 0.70 -5.07
CA TYR A 60 0.74 0.28 -5.99
C TYR A 60 -0.53 -0.18 -5.29
N VAL A 61 -0.52 -0.27 -3.95
CA VAL A 61 -1.67 -0.72 -3.16
C VAL A 61 -2.15 0.35 -2.19
N PHE A 62 -1.22 1.06 -1.57
CA PHE A 62 -1.51 2.05 -0.54
C PHE A 62 -1.30 3.47 -1.03
N SER A 63 -2.14 4.38 -0.53
CA SER A 63 -1.93 5.82 -0.69
C SER A 63 -0.61 6.26 -0.03
N VAL A 64 -0.16 7.48 -0.36
CA VAL A 64 1.04 8.06 0.27
C VAL A 64 0.89 8.12 1.79
N ASN A 65 -0.27 8.55 2.29
CA ASN A 65 -0.49 8.72 3.72
C ASN A 65 -0.61 7.41 4.48
N GLU A 66 -1.16 6.36 3.88
CA GLU A 66 -1.17 5.02 4.50
C GLU A 66 0.25 4.47 4.67
N ARG A 67 1.11 4.65 3.65
CA ARG A 67 2.53 4.25 3.75
C ARG A 67 3.28 5.05 4.81
N ARG A 68 2.96 6.34 4.95
CA ARG A 68 3.54 7.20 5.99
C ARG A 68 3.09 6.79 7.38
N GLU A 69 1.80 6.53 7.58
CA GLU A 69 1.27 6.04 8.85
C GLU A 69 1.93 4.71 9.24
N SER A 70 2.05 3.77 8.30
CA SER A 70 2.76 2.50 8.52
C SER A 70 4.24 2.70 8.90
N ALA A 71 4.85 3.81 8.51
CA ALA A 71 6.22 4.18 8.87
C ALA A 71 6.31 5.04 10.14
N GLY A 72 5.20 5.28 10.85
CA GLY A 72 5.14 6.14 12.04
C GLY A 72 5.28 7.64 11.72
N LEU A 73 5.03 8.04 10.48
CA LEU A 73 5.13 9.42 10.00
C LEU A 73 3.74 10.06 9.91
N SER A 74 3.66 11.36 10.22
CA SER A 74 2.41 12.12 10.07
C SER A 74 1.98 12.22 8.60
N PRO A 75 0.67 12.20 8.29
CA PRO A 75 0.17 12.37 6.93
C PRO A 75 0.56 13.73 6.33
N ILE A 76 0.70 13.78 5.01
CA ILE A 76 0.90 15.00 4.22
C ILE A 76 -0.47 15.51 3.76
N SER A 77 -0.64 16.83 3.80
CA SER A 77 -1.76 17.55 3.22
C SER A 77 -1.25 18.60 2.24
N LEU A 78 -2.05 18.93 1.22
CA LEU A 78 -1.75 20.08 0.38
C LEU A 78 -1.92 21.39 1.16
N PRO A 79 -1.20 22.46 0.78
CA PRO A 79 -1.43 23.79 1.36
C PRO A 79 -2.90 24.20 1.22
N ASN A 80 -3.53 24.60 2.32
CA ASN A 80 -4.95 24.98 2.41
C ASN A 80 -5.98 23.83 2.40
N GLU A 81 -5.55 22.57 2.56
CA GLU A 81 -6.45 21.44 2.86
C GLU A 81 -6.39 21.08 4.35
N PRO A 82 -7.17 21.75 5.23
CA PRO A 82 -7.35 21.26 6.59
C PRO A 82 -8.19 19.98 6.52
N LYS A 83 -7.62 18.82 6.86
CA LYS A 83 -8.43 17.62 7.12
C LYS A 83 -8.84 17.59 8.59
N PRO A 84 -10.14 17.76 8.92
CA PRO A 84 -10.65 17.59 10.29
C PRO A 84 -10.76 16.12 10.73
N GLY A 85 -10.42 15.14 9.88
CA GLY A 85 -10.52 13.73 10.20
C GLY A 85 -9.39 12.94 9.57
N HIS A 86 -8.37 12.64 10.37
CA HIS A 86 -7.51 11.49 10.11
C HIS A 86 -8.34 10.26 10.51
N ILE A 87 -8.67 9.38 9.56
CA ILE A 87 -9.11 8.04 9.89
C ILE A 87 -7.82 7.23 10.00
N SER A 88 -7.44 6.86 11.22
CA SER A 88 -6.30 5.97 11.42
C SER A 88 -6.66 4.58 10.90
N ILE A 89 -5.68 3.83 10.39
CA ILE A 89 -5.84 2.39 10.10
C ILE A 89 -6.35 1.63 11.35
N SER A 90 -5.97 2.11 12.54
CA SER A 90 -6.43 1.58 13.83
C SER A 90 -7.94 1.75 14.03
N ASP A 91 -8.52 2.85 13.53
CA ASP A 91 -9.96 3.14 13.64
C ASP A 91 -10.80 2.30 12.68
N VAL A 92 -10.19 1.79 11.59
CA VAL A 92 -10.82 0.85 10.65
C VAL A 92 -10.81 -0.58 11.22
N LEU A 93 -9.74 -0.97 11.91
CA LEU A 93 -9.59 -2.32 12.48
C LEU A 93 -10.31 -2.49 13.83
N HIS A 94 -10.46 -1.42 14.61
CA HIS A 94 -11.22 -1.40 15.84
C HIS A 94 -12.22 -0.23 15.80
N PRO A 95 -13.42 -0.43 15.25
CA PRO A 95 -14.44 0.61 15.33
C PRO A 95 -14.74 0.88 16.79
N LYS A 96 -14.34 2.06 17.28
CA LYS A 96 -14.77 2.53 18.60
C LYS A 96 -16.28 2.76 18.55
N GLY A 97 -17.03 1.93 19.28
CA GLY A 97 -18.40 2.22 19.69
C GLY A 97 -19.47 1.35 19.05
N LEU A 98 -19.65 0.14 19.60
CA LEU A 98 -20.96 -0.45 19.83
C LEU A 98 -20.98 -0.92 21.30
N GLU A 99 -21.04 0.05 22.21
CA GLU A 99 -21.60 -0.12 23.55
C GLU A 99 -22.76 0.86 23.70
#